data_AF-A0A846E5J2-F1
#
_entry.id   AF-A0A846E5J2-F1
#
_cell.length_a   1.000
_cell.length_b   1.000
_cell.length_c   1.000
_cell.angle_alpha   90.00
_cell.angle_beta   90.00
_cell.angle_gamma   90.00
#
_symmetry.space_group_name_H-M   'P 1'
#
loop_
_entity.id
_entity.type
_entity.pdbx_description
1 polymer ?
#
loop_
_entity_poly.entity_id
_entity_poly.type
_entity_poly.pdbx_seq_one_letter_code
_entity_poly.pdbx_strand_id
1 'polypeptide(L)'
;MCINPNCSQPDHPDNANKILCQSCGCELILHGRYHVIRLLSDDSGFSNVYEAYAEKTPKILKILKQERNEEPKEVELFEQERYVLEKLNHPGIPKVDDYFQFMTENGQLLHCLVMEKIEGFNLVQWLKHQGNQPISQKQALVWLKQLAEILH
;
A
#
# COMPACT_ATOMS: atom_id res chain seq x y z
N MET A 1 -13.01 -1.98 4.98
CA MET A 1 -13.14 -1.79 3.53
C MET A 1 -12.96 -3.10 2.81
N CYS A 2 -13.71 -3.37 1.74
CA CYS A 2 -13.51 -4.51 0.85
C CYS A 2 -12.52 -4.16 -0.27
N ILE A 3 -11.64 -5.09 -0.63
CA ILE A 3 -10.61 -4.89 -1.67
C ILE A 3 -10.97 -5.50 -3.02
N ASN A 4 -12.09 -6.22 -3.12
CA ASN A 4 -12.58 -6.71 -4.41
C ASN A 4 -12.90 -5.53 -5.34
N PRO A 5 -12.23 -5.37 -6.49
CA PRO A 5 -12.46 -4.24 -7.40
C PRO A 5 -13.84 -4.27 -8.08
N ASN A 6 -14.51 -5.44 -8.09
CA ASN A 6 -15.86 -5.59 -8.60
C ASN A 6 -16.94 -5.39 -7.53
N CYS A 7 -16.57 -4.99 -6.31
CA CYS A 7 -17.51 -4.71 -5.24
C CYS A 7 -18.25 -3.39 -5.51
N SER A 8 -19.58 -3.43 -5.55
CA SER A 8 -20.41 -2.23 -5.78
C SER A 8 -20.37 -1.24 -4.62
N GLN A 9 -20.13 -1.72 -3.40
CA GLN A 9 -19.98 -0.87 -2.21
C GLN A 9 -18.82 -1.33 -1.30
N PRO A 10 -17.57 -0.97 -1.62
CA PRO A 10 -16.39 -1.40 -0.86
C PRO A 10 -16.41 -0.98 0.61
N ASP A 11 -16.94 0.20 0.90
CA ASP A 11 -17.08 0.77 2.25
C ASP A 11 -18.51 0.61 2.80
N HIS A 12 -19.13 -0.54 2.53
CA HIS A 12 -20.47 -0.83 3.05
C HIS A 12 -20.53 -0.60 4.58
N PRO A 13 -21.52 0.15 5.10
CA PRO A 13 -21.56 0.54 6.51
C PRO A 13 -21.57 -0.66 7.47
N ASP A 14 -22.22 -1.74 7.06
CA ASP A 14 -22.29 -2.98 7.85
C ASP A 14 -21.05 -3.88 7.76
N ASN A 15 -19.98 -3.45 7.07
CA ASN A 15 -18.71 -4.18 7.06
C ASN A 15 -17.97 -4.08 8.42
N ALA A 16 -18.40 -3.17 9.30
CA ALA A 16 -17.83 -3.04 10.63
C ALA A 16 -17.93 -4.36 11.41
N ASN A 17 -16.78 -4.90 11.85
CA ASN A 17 -16.65 -6.16 12.59
C ASN A 17 -17.17 -7.42 11.84
N LYS A 18 -17.24 -7.38 10.51
CA LYS A 18 -17.58 -8.57 9.70
C LYS A 18 -16.33 -9.19 9.10
N ILE A 19 -16.42 -10.50 8.88
CA ILE A 19 -15.38 -11.27 8.18
C ILE A 19 -15.59 -11.18 6.66
N LEU A 20 -16.83 -11.08 6.20
CA LEU A 20 -17.20 -11.02 4.79
C LEU A 20 -17.86 -9.68 4.46
N CYS A 21 -17.57 -9.16 3.26
CA CYS A 21 -18.17 -7.95 2.73
C CYS A 21 -19.67 -8.14 2.53
N GLN A 22 -20.48 -7.22 3.07
CA GLN A 22 -21.93 -7.32 2.97
C GLN A 22 -22.47 -6.99 1.56
N SER A 23 -21.63 -6.39 0.70
CA SER A 23 -21.99 -6.05 -0.68
C SER A 23 -21.67 -7.17 -1.68
N CYS A 24 -20.56 -7.90 -1.50
CA CYS A 24 -20.09 -8.90 -2.48
C CYS A 24 -19.62 -10.24 -1.90
N GLY A 25 -19.66 -10.43 -0.58
CA GLY A 25 -19.23 -11.68 0.07
C GLY A 25 -17.71 -11.85 0.23
N CYS A 26 -16.88 -11.00 -0.37
CA CYS A 26 -15.43 -11.10 -0.29
C CYS A 26 -14.90 -11.00 1.14
N GLU A 27 -13.86 -11.76 1.48
CA GLU A 27 -13.19 -11.69 2.78
C GLU A 27 -12.63 -10.28 3.04
N LEU A 28 -12.89 -9.77 4.25
CA LEU A 28 -12.46 -8.46 4.75
C LEU A 28 -11.17 -8.53 5.58
N ILE A 29 -10.78 -9.75 5.98
CA ILE A 29 -9.54 -10.03 6.72
C ILE A 29 -8.61 -10.78 5.76
N LEU A 30 -7.66 -10.08 5.15
CA LEU A 30 -6.80 -10.70 4.16
C LEU A 30 -5.75 -11.57 4.84
N HIS A 31 -5.52 -12.76 4.28
CA HIS A 31 -4.53 -13.71 4.79
C HIS A 31 -4.73 -14.02 6.30
N GLY A 32 -5.97 -13.95 6.78
CA GLY A 32 -6.32 -14.15 8.19
C GLY A 32 -5.73 -13.13 9.17
N ARG A 33 -5.09 -12.05 8.69
CA ARG A 33 -4.28 -11.14 9.52
C ARG A 33 -4.53 -9.65 9.27
N TYR A 34 -4.80 -9.26 8.01
CA TYR A 34 -4.78 -7.85 7.62
C TYR A 34 -6.18 -7.28 7.42
N HIS A 35 -6.55 -6.31 8.26
CA HIS A 35 -7.80 -5.58 8.17
C HIS A 35 -7.63 -4.29 7.36
N VAL A 36 -8.25 -4.21 6.19
CA VAL A 36 -8.14 -3.02 5.33
C VAL A 36 -9.10 -1.92 5.79
N ILE A 37 -8.54 -0.74 6.05
CA ILE A 37 -9.28 0.40 6.62
C ILE A 37 -9.75 1.34 5.53
N ARG A 38 -8.84 1.76 4.63
CA ARG A 38 -9.15 2.71 3.56
C ARG A 38 -8.12 2.65 2.43
N LEU A 39 -8.52 3.12 1.26
CA LEU A 39 -7.63 3.44 0.15
C LEU A 39 -6.88 4.76 0.46
N LEU A 40 -5.56 4.73 0.30
CA LEU A 40 -4.69 5.91 0.42
C LEU A 40 -4.35 6.52 -0.93
N SER A 41 -4.17 5.68 -1.96
CA SER A 41 -3.86 6.12 -3.32
C SER A 41 -4.19 5.02 -4.32
N ASP A 42 -4.89 5.36 -5.38
CA ASP A 42 -5.09 4.57 -6.60
C ASP A 42 -4.21 5.06 -7.76
N ASP A 43 -3.67 6.29 -7.69
CA ASP A 43 -2.76 6.84 -8.71
C ASP A 43 -1.30 6.38 -8.60
N SER A 44 -0.97 5.45 -7.69
CA SER A 44 0.41 5.01 -7.44
C SER A 44 0.88 3.96 -8.46
N GLY A 45 1.19 4.42 -9.68
CA GLY A 45 1.68 3.54 -10.75
C GLY A 45 0.71 2.40 -11.04
N PHE A 46 1.21 1.16 -10.93
CA PHE A 46 0.46 -0.08 -11.21
C PHE A 46 -0.28 -0.65 -10.00
N SER A 47 -0.25 0.01 -8.83
CA SER A 47 -0.84 -0.53 -7.60
C SER A 47 -1.85 0.41 -6.96
N ASN A 48 -2.85 -0.18 -6.31
CA ASN A 48 -3.66 0.50 -5.30
C ASN A 48 -2.96 0.37 -3.94
N VAL A 49 -2.89 1.46 -3.20
CA VAL A 49 -2.23 1.56 -1.90
C VAL A 49 -3.28 1.79 -0.83
N TYR A 50 -3.35 0.88 0.14
CA TYR A 50 -4.31 0.89 1.23
C TYR A 50 -3.60 1.04 2.58
N GLU A 51 -4.32 1.62 3.53
CA GLU A 51 -4.00 1.49 4.94
C GLU A 51 -4.70 0.24 5.49
N ALA A 52 -3.92 -0.62 6.14
CA ALA A 52 -4.41 -1.83 6.79
C ALA A 52 -3.88 -1.93 8.22
N TYR A 53 -4.46 -2.81 9.02
CA TYR A 53 -3.97 -3.15 10.36
C TYR A 53 -3.69 -4.64 10.45
N ALA A 54 -2.50 -4.98 10.96
CA ALA A 54 -2.24 -6.28 11.52
C ALA A 54 -2.41 -6.15 13.04
N GLU A 55 -3.50 -6.69 13.59
CA GLU A 55 -3.92 -6.46 14.97
C GLU A 55 -4.04 -4.95 15.29
N LYS A 56 -3.07 -4.38 16.03
CA LYS A 56 -3.01 -2.96 16.42
C LYS A 56 -1.91 -2.18 15.70
N THR A 57 -1.17 -2.81 14.81
CA THR A 57 -0.05 -2.18 14.09
C THR A 57 -0.51 -1.77 12.70
N PRO A 58 -0.43 -0.47 12.35
CA PRO A 58 -0.78 -0.02 11.02
C PRO A 58 0.26 -0.49 9.99
N LYS A 59 -0.22 -0.78 8.79
CA LYS A 59 0.54 -1.29 7.65
C LYS A 59 0.11 -0.58 6.38
N ILE A 60 1.00 -0.57 5.40
CA ILE A 60 0.67 -0.24 4.03
C ILE A 60 0.48 -1.54 3.27
N LEU A 61 -0.66 -1.68 2.62
CA LEU A 61 -0.96 -2.79 1.73
C LEU A 61 -0.99 -2.26 0.29
N LYS A 62 -0.07 -2.73 -0.54
CA LYS A 62 -0.11 -2.51 -1.99
C LYS A 62 -0.78 -3.69 -2.66
N ILE A 63 -1.72 -3.43 -3.56
CA ILE A 63 -2.38 -4.43 -4.39
C ILE A 63 -2.15 -4.08 -5.85
N LEU A 64 -1.56 -5.01 -6.61
CA LEU A 64 -1.41 -4.85 -8.05
C LEU A 64 -2.79 -4.74 -8.72
N LYS A 65 -2.99 -3.72 -9.56
CA LYS A 65 -4.27 -3.48 -10.24
C LYS A 65 -4.62 -4.64 -11.16
N GLN A 66 -5.91 -4.95 -11.28
CA GLN A 66 -6.37 -6.08 -12.07
C GLN A 66 -5.96 -5.98 -13.52
N GLU A 67 -6.14 -4.79 -14.11
CA GLU A 67 -5.83 -4.53 -15.52
C GLU A 67 -4.37 -4.83 -15.85
N ARG A 68 -3.51 -4.93 -14.82
CA ARG A 68 -2.07 -5.10 -14.91
C ARG A 68 -1.59 -6.51 -14.59
N ASN A 69 -2.43 -7.33 -13.96
CA ASN A 69 -2.11 -8.74 -13.72
C ASN A 69 -1.91 -9.55 -15.00
N GLU A 70 -2.54 -9.13 -16.09
CA GLU A 70 -2.41 -9.79 -17.40
C GLU A 70 -1.12 -9.36 -18.13
N GLU A 71 -0.42 -8.34 -17.64
CA GLU A 71 0.86 -7.87 -18.16
C GLU A 71 2.02 -8.50 -17.37
N PRO A 72 2.74 -9.51 -17.91
CA PRO A 72 3.77 -10.23 -17.16
C PRO A 72 4.88 -9.32 -16.61
N LYS A 73 5.17 -8.23 -17.33
CA LYS A 73 6.17 -7.23 -16.94
C LYS A 73 5.76 -6.47 -15.67
N GLU A 74 4.48 -6.19 -15.48
CA GLU A 74 4.02 -5.45 -14.30
C GLU A 74 4.01 -6.34 -13.06
N VAL A 75 3.64 -7.61 -13.22
CA VAL A 75 3.81 -8.62 -12.17
C VAL A 75 5.29 -8.77 -11.80
N GLU A 76 6.18 -8.84 -12.79
CA GLU A 76 7.62 -8.91 -12.57
C GLU A 76 8.14 -7.68 -11.81
N LEU A 77 7.71 -6.46 -12.18
CA LEU A 77 8.09 -5.23 -11.48
C LEU A 77 7.59 -5.21 -10.02
N PHE A 78 6.39 -5.73 -9.76
CA PHE A 78 5.85 -5.84 -8.40
C PHE A 78 6.65 -6.82 -7.55
N GLU A 79 7.02 -7.98 -8.10
CA GLU A 79 7.89 -8.96 -7.43
C GLU A 79 9.32 -8.42 -7.22
N GLN A 80 9.86 -7.69 -8.20
CA GLN A 80 11.15 -7.02 -8.08
C GLN A 80 11.13 -5.98 -6.96
N GLU A 81 10.05 -5.19 -6.81
CA GLU A 81 9.89 -4.25 -5.70
C GLU A 81 10.00 -4.97 -4.35
N ARG A 82 9.22 -6.04 -4.16
CA ARG A 82 9.30 -6.87 -2.95
C ARG A 82 10.72 -7.36 -2.69
N TYR A 83 11.35 -7.98 -3.69
CA TYR A 83 12.67 -8.58 -3.58
C TYR A 83 13.76 -7.56 -3.23
N VAL A 84 13.69 -6.35 -3.80
CA VAL A 84 14.61 -5.27 -3.46
C VAL A 84 14.40 -4.80 -2.04
N LEU A 85 13.15 -4.56 -1.63
CA LEU A 85 12.83 -4.10 -0.28
C LEU A 85 13.22 -5.11 0.80
N GLU A 86 13.06 -6.42 0.56
CA GLU A 86 13.48 -7.48 1.50
C GLU A 86 15.00 -7.48 1.78
N LYS A 87 15.80 -6.98 0.84
CA LYS A 87 17.26 -6.92 0.96
C LYS A 87 17.76 -5.64 1.63
N LEU A 88 16.91 -4.63 1.74
CA LEU A 88 17.26 -3.33 2.27
C LEU A 88 16.88 -3.29 3.76
N ASN A 89 17.86 -2.98 4.62
CA ASN A 89 17.63 -2.81 6.05
C ASN A 89 18.15 -1.45 6.50
N HIS A 90 17.34 -0.42 6.30
CA HIS A 90 17.67 0.95 6.65
C HIS A 90 16.43 1.65 7.26
N PRO A 91 16.56 2.46 8.33
CA PRO A 91 15.41 3.12 8.97
C PRO A 91 14.64 4.09 8.06
N GLY A 92 15.25 4.53 6.95
CA GLY A 92 14.60 5.36 5.93
C GLY A 92 13.88 4.58 4.83
N ILE A 93 13.84 3.24 4.90
CA ILE A 93 13.23 2.36 3.90
C ILE A 93 12.19 1.47 4.60
N PRO A 94 10.93 1.43 4.13
CA PRO A 94 9.91 0.57 4.74
C PRO A 94 10.31 -0.90 4.69
N LYS A 95 10.11 -1.61 5.81
CA LYS A 95 10.31 -3.06 5.85
C LYS A 95 9.13 -3.79 5.23
N VAL A 96 9.41 -4.84 4.46
CA VAL A 96 8.39 -5.80 4.04
C VAL A 96 7.91 -6.58 5.26
N ASP A 97 6.59 -6.70 5.39
CA ASP A 97 5.94 -7.50 6.44
C ASP A 97 5.50 -8.86 5.89
N ASP A 98 4.91 -8.87 4.68
CA ASP A 98 4.40 -10.09 4.04
C ASP A 98 4.13 -9.87 2.55
N TYR A 99 4.03 -10.97 1.81
CA TYR A 99 3.55 -11.02 0.45
C TYR A 99 2.70 -12.26 0.22
N PHE A 100 1.51 -12.06 -0.34
CA PHE A 100 0.59 -13.15 -0.62
C PHE A 100 -0.26 -12.87 -1.86
N GLN A 101 -0.81 -13.94 -2.42
CA GLN A 101 -1.85 -13.88 -3.41
C GLN A 101 -3.22 -14.07 -2.73
N PHE A 102 -4.19 -13.26 -3.12
CA PHE A 102 -5.55 -13.33 -2.59
C PHE A 102 -6.53 -13.56 -3.75
N MET A 103 -7.37 -14.58 -3.63
CA MET A 103 -8.41 -14.86 -4.63
C MET A 103 -9.74 -14.32 -4.13
N THR A 104 -10.34 -13.42 -4.90
CA THR A 104 -11.68 -12.93 -4.60
C THR A 104 -12.74 -14.00 -4.90
N GLU A 105 -13.95 -13.83 -4.36
CA GLU A 105 -15.10 -14.71 -4.62
C GLU A 105 -15.43 -14.86 -6.12
N ASN A 106 -15.15 -13.84 -6.94
CA ASN A 106 -15.37 -13.89 -8.38
C ASN A 106 -14.18 -14.50 -9.16
N GLY A 107 -13.24 -15.16 -8.48
CA GLY A 107 -12.11 -15.87 -9.09
C GLY A 107 -10.94 -14.99 -9.52
N GLN A 108 -10.91 -13.74 -9.04
CA GLN A 108 -9.85 -12.82 -9.42
C GLN A 108 -8.66 -12.95 -8.46
N LEU A 109 -7.49 -13.21 -9.03
CA LEU A 109 -6.23 -13.23 -8.30
C LEU A 109 -5.75 -11.80 -8.06
N LEU A 110 -5.31 -11.49 -6.84
CA LEU A 110 -4.72 -10.21 -6.46
C LEU A 110 -3.35 -10.45 -5.83
N HIS A 111 -2.34 -9.71 -6.27
CA HIS A 111 -1.01 -9.74 -5.66
C HIS A 111 -0.91 -8.67 -4.59
N CYS A 112 -0.61 -9.08 -3.35
CA CYS A 112 -0.63 -8.21 -2.18
C CYS A 112 0.76 -8.14 -1.55
N LEU A 113 1.30 -6.92 -1.42
CA LEU A 113 2.55 -6.65 -0.72
C LEU A 113 2.24 -5.80 0.52
N VAL A 114 2.55 -6.32 1.70
CA VAL A 114 2.38 -5.63 2.97
C VAL A 114 3.72 -5.10 3.44
N MET A 115 3.75 -3.85 3.84
CA MET A 115 4.94 -3.18 4.35
C MET A 115 4.64 -2.30 5.56
N GLU A 116 5.71 -1.93 6.25
CA GLU A 116 5.67 -0.95 7.34
C GLU A 116 5.03 0.36 6.88
N LYS A 117 4.13 0.90 7.71
CA LYS A 117 3.63 2.26 7.54
C LYS A 117 4.58 3.24 8.22
N ILE A 118 5.18 4.11 7.42
CA ILE A 118 5.95 5.26 7.93
C ILE A 118 4.95 6.39 8.21
N GLU A 119 4.88 6.83 9.45
CA GLU A 119 4.05 7.98 9.85
C GLU A 119 4.65 9.29 9.35
N GLY A 120 3.79 10.16 8.81
CA GLY A 120 4.19 11.48 8.32
C GLY A 120 3.59 11.82 6.95
N PHE A 121 4.03 12.95 6.41
CA PHE A 121 3.64 13.40 5.08
C PHE A 121 4.67 12.94 4.04
N ASN A 122 4.20 12.51 2.87
CA ASN A 122 5.08 12.48 1.72
C ASN A 122 5.47 13.91 1.29
N LEU A 123 6.51 14.04 0.48
CA LEU A 123 7.05 15.36 0.11
C LEU A 123 6.00 16.27 -0.58
N VAL A 124 5.12 15.69 -1.41
CA VAL A 124 4.06 16.44 -2.10
C VAL A 124 3.03 16.96 -1.10
N GLN A 125 2.61 16.13 -0.14
CA GLN A 125 1.70 16.53 0.93
C GLN A 125 2.35 17.60 1.82
N TRP A 126 3.62 17.44 2.16
CA TRP A 126 4.36 18.42 2.95
C TRP A 126 4.41 19.78 2.24
N LEU A 127 4.74 19.79 0.93
CA LEU A 127 4.75 21.01 0.11
C LEU A 127 3.38 21.70 0.10
N LYS A 128 2.30 20.94 -0.09
CA LYS A 128 0.93 21.47 -0.03
C LYS A 128 0.62 22.12 1.33
N HIS A 129 1.02 21.48 2.43
CA HIS A 129 0.85 22.05 3.78
C HIS A 129 1.65 23.33 4.00
N GLN A 130 2.79 23.50 3.32
CA GLN A 130 3.58 24.73 3.32
C GLN A 130 3.07 25.79 2.33
N GLY A 131 1.89 25.61 1.73
CA GLY A 131 1.34 26.54 0.74
C GLY A 131 2.11 26.53 -0.59
N ASN A 132 2.70 25.38 -0.95
CA ASN A 132 3.54 25.17 -2.13
C ASN A 132 4.72 26.16 -2.24
N GLN A 133 5.21 26.66 -1.10
CA GLN A 133 6.41 27.47 -1.07
C GLN A 133 7.65 26.63 -1.39
N PRO A 134 8.65 27.18 -2.11
CA PRO A 134 9.89 26.49 -2.39
C PRO A 134 10.60 26.04 -1.10
N ILE A 135 11.23 24.87 -1.16
CA ILE A 135 12.08 24.37 -0.07
C ILE A 135 13.30 25.27 0.02
N SER A 136 13.60 25.78 1.22
CA SER A 136 14.81 26.58 1.44
C SER A 136 16.07 25.77 1.09
N GLN A 137 17.10 26.42 0.55
CA GLN A 137 18.36 25.76 0.21
C GLN A 137 18.95 24.96 1.39
N LYS A 138 18.89 25.52 2.60
CA LYS A 138 19.35 24.85 3.83
C LYS A 138 18.60 23.54 4.07
N GLN A 139 17.28 23.55 3.96
CA GLN A 139 16.46 22.35 4.16
C GLN A 139 16.69 21.32 3.06
N ALA A 140 16.78 21.77 1.80
CA ALA A 140 17.06 20.90 0.65
C ALA A 140 18.39 20.16 0.81
N LEU A 141 19.44 20.85 1.27
CA LEU A 141 20.75 20.23 1.52
C LEU A 141 20.70 19.19 2.64
N VAL A 142 19.94 19.44 3.72
CA VAL A 142 19.76 18.46 4.81
C VAL A 142 19.06 17.21 4.30
N TRP A 143 17.95 17.37 3.56
CA TRP A 143 17.22 16.23 3.01
C TRP A 143 18.02 15.48 1.96
N LEU A 144 18.77 16.17 1.09
CA LEU A 144 19.62 15.53 0.11
C LEU A 144 20.69 14.67 0.78
N LYS A 145 21.30 15.15 1.88
CA LYS A 145 22.27 14.36 2.65
C LYS A 145 21.62 13.10 3.24
N GLN A 146 20.44 13.22 3.84
CA GLN A 146 19.70 12.09 4.38
C GLN A 146 19.35 11.07 3.29
N LEU A 147 18.89 11.53 2.12
CA LEU A 147 18.60 10.66 0.99
C LEU A 147 19.86 9.94 0.48
N ALA A 148 20.99 10.63 0.41
CA ALA A 148 22.26 10.02 0.02
C ALA A 148 22.74 8.96 1.03
N GLU A 149 22.54 9.20 2.33
CA GLU A 149 22.84 8.21 3.39
C GLU A 149 21.90 6.98 3.31
N ILE A 150 20.63 7.18 2.94
CA ILE A 150 19.66 6.08 2.77
C ILE A 150 19.97 5.22 1.53
N LEU A 151 20.46 5.83 0.46
CA LEU A 151 20.61 5.20 -0.86
C LEU A 151 22.02 4.62 -1.13
N HIS A 152 22.97 4.77 -0.20
CA HIS A 152 24.33 4.22 -0.30
C HIS A 152 24.44 2.86 0.42
#